data_AF-A0A2N1RF94-F1
#
_entry.id   AF-A0A2N1RF94-F1
#
_cell.length_a   1.000
_cell.length_b   1.000
_cell.length_c   1.000
_cell.angle_alpha   90.00
_cell.angle_beta   90.00
_cell.angle_gamma   90.00
#
_symmetry.space_group_name_H-M   'P 1'
#
loop_
_entity.id
_entity.type
_entity.pdbx_description
1 polymer ?
#
loop_
_entity_poly.entity_id
_entity_poly.type
_entity_poly.pdbx_seq_one_letter_code
_entity_poly.pdbx_strand_id
1 'polypeptide(L)'
;MKGSILRMLLSIIVVVLIIGLGQSCGFSDATVVWYGITDQEGVMLALEKDASHLLAVRIPYSIVTSYREQLAQQGIESDDLGAVQYLFGLKGDHYFKADAIAMNAVRDLLDSLGGRFSVIEKGYSIEEHRIRTLNEQAMVLSKNPLPDTLAALAGPRTTGEDITKALRSLAKQRPEVMYFDVGAFLDPSLSSDDLKRWTTEWTTHALRAAAR
;
A
#
# COMPACT_ATOMS: atom_id res chain seq x y z
N MET A 1 42.07 24.74 -34.73
CA MET A 1 41.45 23.76 -33.80
C MET A 1 41.85 24.08 -32.37
N LYS A 2 40.86 24.41 -31.50
CA LYS A 2 40.85 24.37 -30.00
C LYS A 2 40.09 25.51 -29.30
N GLY A 3 39.76 26.63 -29.97
CA GLY A 3 38.98 27.73 -29.34
C GLY A 3 37.46 27.68 -29.53
N SER A 4 36.99 27.01 -30.59
CA SER A 4 35.55 26.93 -30.94
C SER A 4 34.74 26.03 -29.99
N ILE A 5 35.42 25.09 -29.33
CA ILE A 5 34.79 24.09 -28.45
C ILE A 5 34.35 24.71 -27.11
N LEU A 6 35.08 25.71 -26.59
CA LEU A 6 34.79 26.29 -25.28
C LEU A 6 33.57 27.24 -25.31
N ARG A 7 33.31 27.92 -26.44
CA ARG A 7 32.14 28.80 -26.60
C ARG A 7 30.86 28.03 -27.00
N MET A 8 31.01 26.88 -27.67
CA MET A 8 29.89 25.97 -27.94
C MET A 8 29.41 25.26 -26.65
N LEU A 9 30.32 24.91 -25.74
CA LEU A 9 29.98 24.27 -24.47
C LEU A 9 29.22 25.20 -23.50
N LEU A 10 29.55 26.50 -23.46
CA LEU A 10 28.84 27.43 -22.58
C LEU A 10 27.39 27.70 -23.05
N SER A 11 27.16 27.62 -24.36
CA SER A 11 25.85 27.85 -24.96
C SER A 11 24.91 26.65 -24.79
N ILE A 12 25.46 25.43 -24.69
CA ILE A 12 24.69 24.21 -24.43
C ILE A 12 24.24 24.13 -22.96
N ILE A 13 25.04 24.62 -22.01
CA ILE A 13 24.67 24.61 -20.58
C ILE A 13 23.47 25.52 -20.29
N VAL A 14 23.32 26.63 -21.03
CA VAL A 14 22.16 27.53 -20.88
C VAL A 14 20.90 26.96 -21.53
N VAL A 15 21.02 26.13 -22.58
CA VAL A 15 19.87 25.43 -23.19
C VAL A 15 19.39 24.26 -22.32
N VAL A 16 20.29 23.60 -21.58
CA VAL A 16 19.91 22.56 -20.60
C VAL A 16 19.24 23.16 -19.35
N LEU A 17 19.49 24.44 -19.03
CA LEU A 17 18.77 25.13 -17.95
C LEU A 17 17.37 25.63 -18.34
N ILE A 18 17.02 25.63 -19.64
CA ILE A 18 15.73 26.13 -20.16
C ILE A 18 14.84 25.01 -20.71
N ILE A 19 15.38 23.82 -21.02
CA ILE A 19 14.56 22.63 -21.28
C ILE A 19 14.36 21.86 -19.98
N GLY A 20 13.19 22.05 -19.35
CA GLY A 20 12.63 21.00 -18.50
C GLY A 20 11.99 21.41 -17.18
N LEU A 21 11.89 22.72 -16.89
CA LEU A 21 11.00 23.28 -15.85
C LEU A 21 9.50 23.15 -16.23
N GLY A 22 9.12 22.00 -16.79
CA GLY A 22 7.75 21.63 -17.08
C GLY A 22 7.61 20.12 -16.89
N GLN A 23 6.74 19.74 -15.95
CA GLN A 23 6.38 18.36 -15.55
C GLN A 23 7.26 17.73 -14.46
N SER A 24 7.13 18.22 -13.22
CA SER A 24 6.96 17.32 -12.09
C SER A 24 6.14 18.02 -11.01
N CYS A 25 4.82 17.90 -11.11
CA CYS A 25 3.95 18.10 -9.95
C CYS A 25 4.33 17.03 -8.93
N GLY A 26 4.48 17.46 -7.68
CA GLY A 26 5.21 16.77 -6.62
C GLY A 26 4.72 15.36 -6.31
N PHE A 27 5.67 14.53 -5.92
CA PHE A 27 5.69 13.77 -4.67
C PHE A 27 7.13 13.28 -4.49
N SER A 28 7.90 13.98 -3.67
CA SER A 28 9.24 13.55 -3.26
C SER A 28 9.40 13.77 -1.76
N ASP A 29 8.67 12.96 -0.99
CA ASP A 29 8.96 12.49 0.36
C ASP A 29 8.26 11.13 0.49
N ALA A 30 8.99 10.04 0.23
CA ALA A 30 8.44 8.78 -0.28
C ALA A 30 7.37 8.13 0.63
N THR A 31 6.12 8.08 0.14
CA THR A 31 5.08 7.18 0.64
C THR A 31 5.57 5.74 0.52
N VAL A 32 5.59 5.00 1.63
CA VAL A 32 5.89 3.57 1.62
C VAL A 32 4.59 2.80 1.40
N VAL A 33 4.53 2.02 0.33
CA VAL A 33 3.35 1.27 -0.08
C VAL A 33 3.58 -0.23 0.07
N TRP A 34 2.69 -0.88 0.81
CA TRP A 34 2.63 -2.33 0.97
C TRP A 34 1.42 -2.89 0.24
N TYR A 35 1.62 -3.93 -0.56
CA TYR A 35 0.53 -4.69 -1.18
C TYR A 35 0.41 -6.08 -0.61
N GLY A 36 -0.83 -6.55 -0.44
CA GLY A 36 -1.15 -7.84 0.13
C GLY A 36 -2.13 -8.61 -0.74
N ILE A 37 -1.97 -9.93 -0.77
CA ILE A 37 -2.99 -10.86 -1.25
C ILE A 37 -3.22 -11.93 -0.19
N THR A 38 -4.49 -12.15 0.14
CA THR A 38 -4.97 -13.30 0.92
C THR A 38 -5.91 -14.15 0.07
N ASP A 39 -6.45 -15.21 0.66
CA ASP A 39 -7.53 -16.02 0.06
C ASP A 39 -8.85 -15.25 -0.07
N GLN A 40 -9.02 -14.16 0.67
CA GLN A 40 -10.27 -13.40 0.77
C GLN A 40 -10.19 -11.98 0.23
N GLU A 41 -9.00 -11.37 0.21
CA GLU A 41 -8.85 -9.96 -0.13
C GLU A 41 -7.50 -9.60 -0.74
N GLY A 42 -7.51 -8.51 -1.52
CA GLY A 42 -6.34 -7.69 -1.77
C GLY A 42 -6.25 -6.56 -0.74
N VAL A 43 -5.03 -6.20 -0.37
CA VAL A 43 -4.76 -5.15 0.61
C VAL A 43 -3.76 -4.15 0.04
N MET A 44 -3.98 -2.86 0.32
CA MET A 44 -2.97 -1.82 0.17
C MET A 44 -2.82 -1.10 1.51
N LEU A 45 -1.59 -0.98 2.01
CA LEU A 45 -1.24 -0.10 3.12
C LEU A 45 -0.32 0.99 2.60
N ALA A 46 -0.56 2.23 2.99
CA ALA A 46 0.29 3.35 2.61
C ALA A 46 0.56 4.27 3.80
N LEU A 47 1.83 4.63 3.98
CA LEU A 47 2.28 5.50 5.05
C LEU A 47 3.32 6.48 4.52
N GLU A 48 3.05 7.77 4.63
CA GLU A 48 4.07 8.80 4.36
C GLU A 48 4.99 8.98 5.57
N LYS A 49 6.22 9.45 5.31
CA LYS A 49 7.28 9.58 6.32
C LYS A 49 6.88 10.41 7.56
N ASP A 50 6.01 11.40 7.36
CA ASP A 50 5.51 12.31 8.39
C ASP A 50 3.97 12.36 8.42
N ALA A 51 3.31 11.29 7.95
CA ALA A 51 1.84 11.25 7.87
C ALA A 51 1.21 11.20 9.27
N SER A 52 0.11 11.93 9.44
CA SER A 52 -0.80 11.75 10.57
C SER A 52 -1.53 10.40 10.51
N HIS A 53 -1.64 9.80 9.32
CA HIS A 53 -2.48 8.62 9.10
C HIS A 53 -1.77 7.47 8.37
N LEU A 54 -2.13 6.24 8.77
CA LEU A 54 -1.88 5.00 8.03
C LEU A 54 -3.14 4.71 7.22
N LEU A 55 -3.02 4.79 5.89
CA LEU A 55 -4.10 4.40 5.00
C LEU A 55 -4.08 2.87 4.84
N ALA A 56 -5.18 2.22 5.21
CA ALA A 56 -5.37 0.78 5.06
C ALA A 56 -6.60 0.51 4.19
N VAL A 57 -6.38 -0.17 3.07
CA VAL A 57 -7.43 -0.41 2.08
C VAL A 57 -7.57 -1.89 1.82
N ARG A 58 -8.81 -2.36 1.84
CA ARG A 58 -9.21 -3.72 1.52
C ARG A 58 -10.03 -3.72 0.23
N ILE A 59 -9.76 -4.69 -0.65
CA ILE A 59 -10.59 -5.01 -1.80
C ILE A 59 -10.93 -6.51 -1.81
N PRO A 60 -12.19 -6.92 -2.04
CA PRO A 60 -12.54 -8.33 -2.14
C PRO A 60 -11.73 -9.08 -3.20
N TYR A 61 -11.28 -10.30 -2.88
CA TYR A 61 -10.48 -11.11 -3.80
C TYR A 61 -11.22 -11.41 -5.10
N SER A 62 -12.55 -11.57 -5.07
CA SER A 62 -13.38 -11.75 -6.27
C SER A 62 -13.23 -10.61 -7.28
N ILE A 63 -13.08 -9.36 -6.81
CA ILE A 63 -12.87 -8.20 -7.69
C ILE A 63 -11.47 -8.25 -8.28
N VAL A 64 -10.46 -8.61 -7.48
CA VAL A 64 -9.08 -8.80 -7.96
C VAL A 64 -9.00 -9.88 -9.03
N THR A 65 -9.64 -11.03 -8.79
CA THR A 65 -9.67 -12.15 -9.74
C THR A 65 -10.36 -11.74 -11.04
N SER A 66 -11.54 -11.13 -10.96
CA SER A 66 -12.26 -10.65 -12.15
C SER A 66 -11.45 -9.62 -12.93
N TYR A 67 -10.80 -8.69 -12.23
CA TYR A 67 -9.94 -7.70 -12.85
C TYR A 67 -8.76 -8.33 -13.60
N ARG A 68 -8.07 -9.29 -12.97
CA ARG A 68 -6.96 -10.04 -13.57
C ARG A 68 -7.40 -10.82 -14.81
N GLU A 69 -8.58 -11.44 -14.78
CA GLU A 69 -9.13 -12.15 -15.93
C GLU A 69 -9.43 -11.20 -17.10
N GLN A 70 -9.96 -10.01 -16.82
CA GLN A 70 -10.18 -8.97 -17.84
C GLN A 70 -8.85 -8.44 -18.41
N LEU A 71 -7.81 -8.27 -17.59
CA LEU A 71 -6.47 -7.92 -18.07
C LEU A 71 -5.91 -8.98 -19.01
N ALA A 72 -6.08 -10.26 -18.68
CA ALA A 72 -5.62 -11.36 -19.52
C ALA A 72 -6.31 -11.38 -20.89
N GLN A 73 -7.61 -11.04 -20.94
CA GLN A 73 -8.36 -10.88 -22.21
C GLN A 73 -7.82 -9.73 -23.08
N GLN A 74 -7.18 -8.75 -22.48
CA GLN A 74 -6.49 -7.64 -23.16
C GLN A 74 -5.02 -7.96 -23.51
N GLY A 75 -4.55 -9.18 -23.23
CA GLY A 75 -3.17 -9.60 -23.47
C GLY A 75 -2.19 -9.11 -22.40
N ILE A 76 -2.68 -8.65 -21.24
CA ILE A 76 -1.87 -8.23 -20.09
C ILE A 76 -1.82 -9.38 -19.09
N GLU A 77 -0.68 -10.04 -18.98
CA GLU A 77 -0.44 -11.07 -17.97
C GLU A 77 -0.08 -10.42 -16.62
N SER A 78 -0.77 -10.82 -15.56
CA SER A 78 -0.53 -10.32 -14.21
C SER A 78 -0.84 -11.42 -13.19
N ASP A 79 -0.01 -11.55 -12.16
CA ASP A 79 -0.36 -12.33 -10.98
C ASP A 79 -1.28 -11.53 -10.04
N ASP A 80 -1.78 -12.13 -8.97
CA ASP A 80 -2.76 -11.47 -8.09
C ASP A 80 -2.19 -10.20 -7.42
N LEU A 81 -0.91 -10.22 -7.04
CA LEU A 81 -0.23 -9.06 -6.45
C LEU A 81 -0.04 -7.95 -7.48
N GLY A 82 0.37 -8.31 -8.70
CA GLY A 82 0.49 -7.40 -9.83
C GLY A 82 -0.85 -6.77 -10.19
N ALA A 83 -1.94 -7.55 -10.17
CA ALA A 83 -3.28 -7.05 -10.46
C ALA A 83 -3.72 -6.02 -9.40
N VAL A 84 -3.52 -6.30 -8.11
CA VAL A 84 -3.81 -5.34 -7.03
C VAL A 84 -2.98 -4.08 -7.16
N GLN A 85 -1.66 -4.19 -7.35
CA GLN A 85 -0.81 -3.03 -7.52
C GLN A 85 -1.24 -2.18 -8.74
N TYR A 86 -1.54 -2.84 -9.85
CA TYR A 86 -1.93 -2.17 -11.09
C TYR A 86 -3.27 -1.45 -10.95
N LEU A 87 -4.18 -2.01 -10.15
CA LEU A 87 -5.48 -1.42 -9.83
C LEU A 87 -5.37 -0.13 -9.01
N PHE A 88 -4.53 -0.14 -7.96
CA PHE A 88 -4.31 1.01 -7.08
C PHE A 88 -3.38 2.07 -7.71
N GLY A 89 -2.58 1.70 -8.71
CA GLY A 89 -1.80 2.64 -9.52
C GLY A 89 -0.57 3.21 -8.84
N LEU A 90 -0.25 2.78 -7.61
CA LEU A 90 0.97 3.17 -6.90
C LEU A 90 2.05 2.09 -7.05
N LYS A 91 3.30 2.50 -7.13
CA LYS A 91 4.43 1.58 -7.07
C LYS A 91 4.48 0.93 -5.67
N GLY A 92 4.58 -0.40 -5.62
CA GLY A 92 4.77 -1.13 -4.37
C GLY A 92 6.24 -1.13 -3.92
N ASP A 93 6.45 -0.94 -2.62
CA ASP A 93 7.76 -1.08 -1.97
C ASP A 93 7.90 -2.46 -1.35
N HIS A 94 6.81 -2.97 -0.77
CA HIS A 94 6.77 -4.25 -0.07
C HIS A 94 5.49 -5.03 -0.41
N TYR A 95 5.57 -6.33 -0.23
CA TYR A 95 4.54 -7.28 -0.61
C TYR A 95 4.37 -8.34 0.45
N PHE A 96 3.14 -8.77 0.69
CA PHE A 96 2.84 -9.92 1.51
C PHE A 96 1.83 -10.84 0.83
N LYS A 97 1.97 -12.13 1.10
CA LYS A 97 1.01 -13.13 0.64
C LYS A 97 0.77 -14.11 1.76
N ALA A 98 -0.50 -14.42 2.00
CA ALA A 98 -0.88 -15.32 3.06
C ALA A 98 -2.05 -16.18 2.62
N ASP A 99 -2.01 -17.46 2.96
CA ASP A 99 -3.19 -18.31 2.84
C ASP A 99 -4.12 -18.12 4.05
N ALA A 100 -5.27 -18.81 4.02
CA ALA A 100 -6.25 -18.76 5.10
C ALA A 100 -5.65 -19.13 6.46
N ILE A 101 -4.71 -20.08 6.50
CA ILE A 101 -4.12 -20.59 7.74
C ILE A 101 -3.23 -19.50 8.36
N ALA A 102 -2.32 -18.95 7.55
CA ALA A 102 -1.45 -17.86 7.97
C ALA A 102 -2.26 -16.63 8.40
N MET A 103 -3.28 -16.24 7.61
CA MET A 103 -4.13 -15.09 7.96
C MET A 103 -4.96 -15.30 9.23
N ASN A 104 -5.49 -16.50 9.45
CA ASN A 104 -6.21 -16.78 10.69
C ASN A 104 -5.30 -16.72 11.91
N ALA A 105 -4.06 -17.22 11.80
CA ALA A 105 -3.08 -17.09 12.89
C ALA A 105 -2.73 -15.62 13.19
N VAL A 106 -2.62 -14.76 12.17
CA VAL A 106 -2.44 -13.31 12.35
C VAL A 106 -3.65 -12.68 13.03
N ARG A 107 -4.86 -13.02 12.57
CA ARG A 107 -6.12 -12.52 13.14
C ARG A 107 -6.26 -12.94 14.60
N ASP A 108 -5.97 -14.19 14.94
CA ASP A 108 -6.01 -14.70 16.32
C ASP A 108 -4.99 -13.97 17.21
N LEU A 109 -3.77 -13.74 16.71
CA LEU A 109 -2.76 -12.94 17.40
C LEU A 109 -3.29 -11.53 17.69
N LEU A 110 -3.82 -10.84 16.69
CA LEU A 110 -4.34 -9.48 16.84
C LEU A 110 -5.56 -9.45 17.77
N ASP A 111 -6.48 -10.39 17.66
CA ASP A 111 -7.66 -10.49 18.53
C ASP A 111 -7.26 -10.74 20.00
N SER A 112 -6.20 -11.52 20.24
CA SER A 112 -5.65 -11.75 21.58
C SER A 112 -5.03 -10.49 22.19
N LEU A 113 -4.45 -9.63 21.35
CA LEU A 113 -3.81 -8.38 21.76
C LEU A 113 -4.81 -7.22 21.92
N GLY A 114 -5.83 -7.17 21.07
CA GLY A 114 -6.82 -6.08 21.00
C GLY A 114 -7.93 -6.19 22.03
N GLY A 115 -8.20 -7.40 22.54
CA GLY A 115 -9.28 -7.67 23.49
C GLY A 115 -10.66 -7.55 22.82
N ARG A 116 -11.45 -8.64 22.87
CA ARG A 116 -12.71 -8.79 22.10
C ARG A 116 -13.81 -7.76 22.38
N PHE A 117 -13.69 -6.95 23.43
CA PHE A 117 -14.77 -6.10 23.95
C PHE A 117 -14.83 -4.68 23.35
N SER A 118 -13.85 -4.24 22.55
CA SER A 118 -13.79 -2.84 22.09
C SER A 118 -14.41 -2.54 20.71
N VAL A 119 -14.77 -3.57 19.93
CA VAL A 119 -15.27 -3.41 18.55
C VAL A 119 -16.67 -2.77 18.52
N ILE A 120 -17.58 -3.27 19.36
CA ILE A 120 -18.99 -2.85 19.36
C ILE A 120 -19.16 -1.42 19.90
N GLU A 121 -18.35 -1.02 20.89
CA GLU A 121 -18.46 0.30 21.51
C GLU A 121 -17.98 1.44 20.59
N LYS A 122 -17.11 1.15 19.62
CA LYS A 122 -16.50 2.15 18.74
C LYS A 122 -17.06 2.18 17.31
N GLY A 123 -17.99 1.29 16.98
CA GLY A 123 -18.62 1.24 15.65
C GLY A 123 -17.70 0.81 14.51
N TYR A 124 -16.55 0.20 14.82
CA TYR A 124 -15.60 -0.27 13.82
C TYR A 124 -15.97 -1.66 13.29
N SER A 125 -15.57 -1.95 12.05
CA SER A 125 -15.56 -3.33 11.56
C SER A 125 -14.49 -4.16 12.30
N ILE A 126 -14.63 -5.47 12.29
CA ILE A 126 -13.63 -6.39 12.89
C ILE A 126 -12.26 -6.19 12.24
N GLU A 127 -12.20 -6.04 10.91
CA GLU A 127 -10.94 -5.85 10.19
C GLU A 127 -10.30 -4.48 10.50
N GLU A 128 -11.10 -3.42 10.57
CA GLU A 128 -10.61 -2.11 10.99
C GLU A 128 -10.02 -2.18 12.41
N HIS A 129 -10.70 -2.87 13.32
CA HIS A 129 -10.20 -3.07 14.68
C HIS A 129 -8.85 -3.78 14.69
N ARG A 130 -8.68 -4.85 13.91
CA ARG A 130 -7.42 -5.59 13.81
C ARG A 130 -6.27 -4.74 13.27
N ILE A 131 -6.51 -3.91 12.25
CA ILE A 131 -5.50 -2.98 11.74
C ILE A 131 -5.14 -1.92 12.80
N ARG A 132 -6.13 -1.39 13.53
CA ARG A 132 -5.90 -0.48 14.66
C ARG A 132 -5.07 -1.14 15.75
N THR A 133 -5.39 -2.38 16.13
CA THR A 133 -4.59 -3.14 17.10
C THR A 133 -3.16 -3.36 16.62
N LEU A 134 -2.95 -3.72 15.34
CA LEU A 134 -1.60 -3.85 14.78
C LEU A 134 -0.79 -2.56 14.94
N ASN A 135 -1.41 -1.41 14.64
CA ASN A 135 -0.80 -0.10 14.77
C ASN A 135 -0.51 0.29 16.23
N GLU A 136 -1.49 0.10 17.12
CA GLU A 136 -1.36 0.39 18.56
C GLU A 136 -0.31 -0.50 19.25
N GLN A 137 -0.22 -1.76 18.84
CA GLN A 137 0.69 -2.75 19.38
C GLN A 137 2.01 -2.86 18.61
N ALA A 138 2.26 -1.99 17.63
CA ALA A 138 3.41 -2.08 16.74
C ALA A 138 4.74 -2.12 17.51
N MET A 139 4.84 -1.37 18.62
CA MET A 139 6.02 -1.37 19.48
C MET A 139 6.27 -2.75 20.11
N VAL A 140 5.23 -3.40 20.63
CA VAL A 140 5.31 -4.73 21.25
C VAL A 140 5.69 -5.76 20.20
N LEU A 141 5.05 -5.72 19.04
CA LEU A 141 5.31 -6.61 17.91
C LEU A 141 6.73 -6.44 17.35
N SER A 142 7.31 -5.23 17.41
CA SER A 142 8.65 -4.94 16.87
C SER A 142 9.84 -5.33 17.77
N LYS A 143 9.58 -5.58 19.07
CA LYS A 143 10.61 -5.80 20.10
C LYS A 143 10.77 -7.26 20.49
N ASN A 144 9.69 -8.02 20.44
CA ASN A 144 9.76 -9.46 20.61
C ASN A 144 10.31 -10.07 19.32
N PRO A 145 10.94 -11.27 19.35
CA PRO A 145 11.12 -12.05 18.14
C PRO A 145 9.78 -12.03 17.43
N LEU A 146 9.75 -11.49 16.20
CA LEU A 146 8.53 -11.44 15.41
C LEU A 146 7.95 -12.85 15.46
N PRO A 147 6.68 -13.02 15.87
CA PRO A 147 6.04 -14.31 15.78
C PRO A 147 6.29 -14.87 14.39
N ASP A 148 6.70 -16.15 14.30
CA ASP A 148 6.95 -16.80 13.01
C ASP A 148 5.79 -16.59 12.04
N THR A 149 4.57 -16.48 12.59
CA THR A 149 3.33 -16.08 11.90
C THR A 149 3.44 -14.79 11.09
N LEU A 150 4.00 -13.70 11.65
CA LEU A 150 4.14 -12.42 10.94
C LEU A 150 5.28 -12.47 9.93
N ALA A 151 6.39 -13.12 10.27
CA ALA A 151 7.51 -13.29 9.34
C ALA A 151 7.13 -14.15 8.12
N ALA A 152 6.26 -15.13 8.30
CA ALA A 152 5.74 -15.99 7.25
C ALA A 152 4.87 -15.26 6.21
N LEU A 153 4.42 -14.03 6.49
CA LEU A 153 3.65 -13.23 5.54
C LEU A 153 4.53 -12.60 4.45
N ALA A 154 5.85 -12.58 4.65
CA ALA A 154 6.78 -11.93 3.75
C ALA A 154 6.62 -12.45 2.31
N GLY A 155 6.20 -11.56 1.41
CA GLY A 155 6.03 -11.84 -0.01
C GLY A 155 7.28 -11.53 -0.83
N PRO A 156 7.16 -11.49 -2.16
CA PRO A 156 8.27 -11.11 -3.03
C PRO A 156 8.93 -9.81 -2.58
N ARG A 157 10.27 -9.78 -2.55
CA ARG A 157 11.06 -8.58 -2.18
C ARG A 157 10.78 -8.03 -0.77
N THR A 158 10.22 -8.85 0.11
CA THR A 158 9.94 -8.48 1.50
C THR A 158 10.55 -9.53 2.41
N THR A 159 11.12 -9.09 3.51
CA THR A 159 11.73 -9.95 4.53
C THR A 159 11.07 -9.72 5.89
N GLY A 160 11.29 -10.63 6.85
CA GLY A 160 10.89 -10.39 8.23
C GLY A 160 11.55 -9.14 8.83
N GLU A 161 12.74 -8.75 8.37
CA GLU A 161 13.39 -7.50 8.78
C GLU A 161 12.62 -6.27 8.28
N ASP A 162 12.09 -6.32 7.05
CA ASP A 162 11.26 -5.23 6.51
C ASP A 162 9.97 -5.07 7.30
N ILE A 163 9.33 -6.18 7.70
CA ILE A 163 8.17 -6.18 8.58
C ILE A 163 8.54 -5.59 9.96
N THR A 164 9.71 -5.96 10.51
CA THR A 164 10.21 -5.37 11.76
C THR A 164 10.37 -3.86 11.63
N LYS A 165 10.98 -3.38 10.53
CA LYS A 165 11.19 -1.96 10.25
C LYS A 165 9.88 -1.22 10.12
N ALA A 166 8.90 -1.78 9.42
CA ALA A 166 7.57 -1.21 9.30
C ALA A 166 6.89 -1.06 10.67
N LEU A 167 6.91 -2.10 11.51
CA LEU A 167 6.36 -2.05 12.86
C LEU A 167 7.08 -1.01 13.74
N ARG A 168 8.40 -0.89 13.64
CA ARG A 168 9.16 0.18 14.33
C ARG A 168 8.77 1.57 13.84
N SER A 169 8.51 1.73 12.54
CA SER A 169 8.06 3.00 11.96
C SER A 169 6.69 3.39 12.50
N LEU A 170 5.72 2.46 12.49
CA LEU A 170 4.40 2.66 13.09
C LEU A 170 4.48 3.00 14.57
N ALA A 171 5.32 2.27 15.32
CA ALA A 171 5.52 2.51 16.75
C ALA A 171 6.11 3.91 17.06
N LYS A 172 6.94 4.42 16.15
CA LYS A 172 7.58 5.74 16.25
C LYS A 172 6.64 6.87 15.86
N GLN A 173 5.94 6.73 14.74
CA GLN A 173 5.06 7.77 14.19
C GLN A 173 3.69 7.80 14.88
N ARG A 174 3.18 6.63 15.30
CA ARG A 174 1.84 6.42 15.87
C ARG A 174 0.73 7.07 15.04
N PRO A 175 0.66 6.78 13.72
CA PRO A 175 -0.34 7.37 12.87
C PRO A 175 -1.74 6.89 13.26
N GLU A 176 -2.77 7.68 13.03
CA GLU A 176 -4.15 7.21 13.11
C GLU A 176 -4.48 6.31 11.92
N VAL A 177 -5.29 5.27 12.12
CA VAL A 177 -5.69 4.38 11.02
C VAL A 177 -6.89 4.96 10.27
N MET A 178 -6.74 5.12 8.96
CA MET A 178 -7.84 5.35 8.03
C MET A 178 -8.11 4.06 7.25
N TYR A 179 -9.20 3.38 7.59
CA TYR A 179 -9.56 2.11 6.99
C TYR A 179 -10.68 2.26 5.95
N PHE A 180 -10.51 1.62 4.79
CA PHE A 180 -11.53 1.58 3.74
C PHE A 180 -11.70 0.17 3.19
N ASP A 181 -12.94 -0.30 3.13
CA ASP A 181 -13.34 -1.43 2.31
C ASP A 181 -13.84 -0.89 0.97
N VAL A 182 -12.99 -0.88 -0.06
CA VAL A 182 -13.38 -0.36 -1.37
C VAL A 182 -14.42 -1.24 -2.05
N GLY A 183 -14.51 -2.52 -1.69
CA GLY A 183 -15.55 -3.42 -2.19
C GLY A 183 -16.96 -2.95 -1.88
N ALA A 184 -17.14 -2.20 -0.79
CA ALA A 184 -18.44 -1.64 -0.42
C ALA A 184 -18.90 -0.49 -1.35
N PHE A 185 -17.99 0.12 -2.11
CA PHE A 185 -18.28 1.27 -2.99
C PHE A 185 -18.20 0.93 -4.48
N LEU A 186 -17.61 -0.23 -4.82
CA LEU A 186 -17.36 -0.62 -6.19
C LEU A 186 -18.60 -1.21 -6.85
N ASP A 187 -18.89 -0.73 -8.06
CA ASP A 187 -19.88 -1.37 -8.93
C ASP A 187 -19.22 -2.58 -9.61
N PRO A 188 -19.72 -3.81 -9.38
CA PRO A 188 -19.14 -5.02 -9.95
C PRO A 188 -19.28 -5.11 -11.48
N SER A 189 -20.07 -4.23 -12.11
CA SER A 189 -20.24 -4.18 -13.57
C SER A 189 -19.21 -3.31 -14.30
N LEU A 190 -18.31 -2.64 -13.58
CA LEU A 190 -17.27 -1.81 -14.20
C LEU A 190 -16.34 -2.64 -15.08
N SER A 191 -15.98 -2.06 -16.23
CA SER A 191 -14.88 -2.57 -17.06
C SER A 191 -13.54 -2.45 -16.33
N SER A 192 -12.53 -3.21 -16.74
CA SER A 192 -11.18 -3.14 -16.18
C SER A 192 -10.60 -1.72 -16.28
N ASP A 193 -10.81 -1.01 -17.39
CA ASP A 193 -10.33 0.36 -17.58
C ASP A 193 -11.03 1.34 -16.64
N ASP A 194 -12.36 1.22 -16.50
CA ASP A 194 -13.15 2.07 -15.61
C ASP A 194 -12.81 1.81 -14.14
N LEU A 195 -12.68 0.54 -13.76
CA LEU A 195 -12.33 0.12 -12.41
C LEU A 195 -10.95 0.64 -12.03
N LYS A 196 -9.97 0.53 -12.94
CA LYS A 196 -8.62 1.06 -12.74
C LYS A 196 -8.64 2.58 -12.55
N ARG A 197 -9.32 3.29 -13.45
CA ARG A 197 -9.43 4.76 -13.40
C ARG A 197 -10.06 5.20 -12.09
N TRP A 198 -11.20 4.61 -11.73
CA TRP A 198 -11.90 4.92 -10.48
C TRP A 198 -11.01 4.65 -9.27
N THR A 199 -10.36 3.48 -9.21
CA THR A 199 -9.55 3.10 -8.05
C THR A 199 -8.29 3.98 -7.93
N THR A 200 -7.66 4.34 -9.05
CA THR A 200 -6.49 5.23 -9.05
C THR A 200 -6.85 6.65 -8.60
N GLU A 201 -7.96 7.19 -9.10
CA GLU A 201 -8.48 8.51 -8.69
C GLU A 201 -8.83 8.51 -7.20
N TRP A 202 -9.59 7.51 -6.76
CA TRP A 202 -9.95 7.32 -5.36
C TRP A 202 -8.71 7.22 -4.46
N THR A 203 -7.70 6.43 -4.85
CA THR A 203 -6.45 6.25 -4.11
C THR A 203 -5.70 7.57 -3.95
N THR A 204 -5.64 8.37 -5.02
CA THR A 204 -5.02 9.70 -5.00
C THR A 204 -5.73 10.63 -4.01
N HIS A 205 -7.06 10.59 -3.97
CA HIS A 205 -7.84 11.37 -3.00
C HIS A 205 -7.67 10.88 -1.57
N ALA A 206 -7.67 9.56 -1.35
CA ALA A 206 -7.50 8.95 -0.04
C ALA A 206 -6.12 9.27 0.56
N LEU A 207 -5.05 9.18 -0.24
CA LEU A 207 -3.70 9.57 0.20
C LEU A 207 -3.61 11.05 0.57
N ARG A 208 -4.17 11.94 -0.26
CA ARG A 208 -4.22 13.38 0.05
C ARG A 208 -5.01 13.70 1.32
N ALA A 209 -6.02 12.90 1.64
CA ALA A 209 -6.76 13.03 2.89
C ALA A 209 -5.93 12.51 4.08
N ALA A 210 -5.21 11.40 3.92
CA ALA A 210 -4.34 10.82 4.95
C ALA A 210 -3.12 11.69 5.29
N ALA A 211 -2.62 12.47 4.32
CA ALA A 211 -1.50 13.39 4.49
C ALA A 211 -1.85 14.70 5.24
N ARG A 212 -3.14 14.95 5.54
CA ARG A 212 -3.59 16.11 6.32
C ARG A 212 -3.66 15.78 7.80
#